data_AF-A0AAW9IWZ7-F1
#
_entry.id   AF-A0AAW9IWZ7-F1
#
_cell.length_a   1.000
_cell.length_b   1.000
_cell.length_c   1.000
_cell.angle_alpha   90.00
_cell.angle_beta   90.00
_cell.angle_gamma   90.00
#
_symmetry.space_group_name_H-M   'P 1'
#
loop_
_entity.id
_entity.type
_entity.pdbx_description
1 polymer ?
#
loop_
_entity_poly.entity_id
_entity_poly.type
_entity_poly.pdbx_seq_one_letter_code
_entity_poly.pdbx_strand_id
1 'polypeptide(L)'
;YVFGGGNGSLDVNNLGFNSEGSIKAYQYLQDLVQKDKFMVPDITGDIANNSFKSGEAIFYIGGPWDVSGFKEAGVNFGITAIPKINGVPAKSFMGVQSAFVSSKSEAKDDTWKLMKYLIENSGDKLYEVGN
;
A
#
# COMPACT_ATOMS: atom_id res chain seq x y z
N TYR A 1 -10.19 -11.41 4.44
CA TYR A 1 -10.90 -10.18 4.86
C TYR A 1 -10.47 -9.88 6.29
N VAL A 2 -10.67 -8.65 6.77
CA VAL A 2 -10.41 -8.30 8.19
C VAL A 2 -11.64 -8.64 9.00
N PHE A 3 -12.74 -7.94 8.73
CA PHE A 3 -14.06 -8.18 9.31
C PHE A 3 -14.98 -8.75 8.24
N GLY A 4 -15.69 -9.82 8.58
CA GLY A 4 -16.76 -10.38 7.75
C GLY A 4 -18.03 -9.52 7.83
N GLY A 5 -19.11 -10.01 7.24
CA GLY A 5 -20.41 -9.35 7.23
C GLY A 5 -21.08 -9.37 5.85
N GLY A 6 -22.28 -8.79 5.78
CA GLY A 6 -23.06 -8.63 4.54
C GLY A 6 -22.89 -7.24 3.90
N ASN A 7 -23.73 -6.95 2.89
CA ASN A 7 -23.71 -5.70 2.10
C ASN A 7 -23.64 -4.42 2.96
N GLY A 8 -22.42 -3.95 3.22
CA GLY A 8 -22.15 -2.66 3.90
C GLY A 8 -22.02 -2.72 5.42
N SER A 9 -22.23 -3.87 6.07
CA SER A 9 -22.08 -4.03 7.52
C SER A 9 -20.85 -4.85 7.86
N LEU A 10 -19.97 -4.35 8.73
CA LEU A 10 -18.82 -5.09 9.24
C LEU A 10 -19.16 -5.70 10.60
N ASP A 11 -18.84 -6.98 10.79
CA ASP A 11 -18.94 -7.67 12.08
C ASP A 11 -17.55 -7.77 12.73
N VAL A 12 -17.38 -7.06 13.85
CA VAL A 12 -16.12 -7.01 14.61
C VAL A 12 -15.74 -8.35 15.25
N ASN A 13 -16.70 -9.26 15.42
CA ASN A 13 -16.47 -10.59 15.98
C ASN A 13 -16.16 -11.64 14.90
N ASN A 14 -16.39 -11.33 13.62
CA ASN A 14 -16.08 -12.21 12.49
C ASN A 14 -14.73 -11.83 11.87
N LEU A 15 -13.65 -12.29 12.50
CA LEU A 15 -12.29 -12.02 12.05
C LEU A 15 -11.83 -13.04 11.00
N GLY A 16 -11.32 -12.55 9.86
CA GLY A 16 -10.83 -13.41 8.78
C GLY A 16 -9.36 -13.82 8.89
N PHE A 17 -8.67 -13.44 9.95
CA PHE A 17 -7.21 -13.59 10.07
C PHE A 17 -6.74 -15.05 10.16
N ASN A 18 -7.51 -15.94 10.77
CA ASN A 18 -7.18 -17.37 10.91
C ASN A 18 -7.97 -18.27 9.96
N SER A 19 -8.64 -17.70 8.95
CA SER A 19 -9.34 -18.50 7.94
C SER A 19 -8.35 -19.37 7.16
N GLU A 20 -8.83 -20.47 6.57
CA GLU A 20 -7.99 -21.36 5.75
C GLU A 20 -7.26 -20.61 4.62
N GLY A 21 -7.93 -19.62 4.00
CA GLY A 21 -7.33 -18.78 2.96
C GLY A 21 -6.17 -17.94 3.49
N SER A 22 -6.33 -17.34 4.67
CA SER A 22 -5.27 -16.56 5.33
C SER A 22 -4.07 -17.42 5.71
N ILE A 23 -4.32 -18.62 6.25
CA ILE A 23 -3.26 -19.59 6.59
C ILE A 23 -2.49 -20.01 5.33
N LYS A 24 -3.20 -20.36 4.25
CA LYS A 24 -2.57 -20.74 2.96
C LYS A 24 -1.76 -19.61 2.35
N ALA A 25 -2.26 -18.37 2.39
CA ALA A 25 -1.53 -17.22 1.90
C ALA A 25 -0.26 -16.94 2.71
N TYR A 26 -0.34 -17.05 4.05
CA TYR A 26 0.82 -16.89 4.91
C TYR A 26 1.86 -18.00 4.71
N GLN A 27 1.41 -19.26 4.56
CA GLN A 27 2.31 -20.37 4.22
C GLN A 27 3.02 -20.13 2.90
N TYR A 28 2.33 -19.61 1.89
CA TYR A 28 2.96 -19.25 0.61
C TYR A 28 4.06 -18.18 0.80
N LEU A 29 3.80 -17.13 1.58
CA LEU A 29 4.82 -16.12 1.90
C LEU A 29 5.99 -16.72 2.69
N GLN A 30 5.72 -17.62 3.63
CA GLN A 30 6.75 -18.34 4.38
C GLN A 30 7.62 -19.20 3.45
N ASP A 31 7.02 -19.90 2.50
CA ASP A 31 7.72 -20.75 1.54
C ASP A 31 8.64 -19.92 0.63
N LEU A 32 8.19 -18.73 0.17
CA LEU A 32 9.03 -17.80 -0.59
C LEU A 32 10.32 -17.41 0.16
N VAL A 33 10.27 -17.32 1.49
CA VAL A 33 11.41 -16.96 2.33
C VAL A 33 12.24 -18.19 2.72
N GLN A 34 11.59 -19.25 3.20
CA GLN A 34 12.25 -20.37 3.87
C GLN A 34 12.63 -21.49 2.90
N LYS A 35 11.82 -21.73 1.89
CA LYS A 35 11.98 -22.84 0.94
C LYS A 35 12.59 -22.36 -0.38
N ASP A 36 11.96 -21.38 -1.02
CA ASP A 36 12.33 -20.95 -2.36
C ASP A 36 13.48 -19.93 -2.35
N LYS A 37 13.78 -19.34 -1.18
CA LYS A 37 14.84 -18.33 -0.99
C LYS A 37 14.70 -17.13 -1.93
N PHE A 38 13.46 -16.82 -2.30
CA PHE A 38 13.10 -15.72 -3.19
C PHE A 38 13.07 -14.37 -2.45
N MET A 39 12.82 -14.38 -1.13
CA MET A 39 12.82 -13.20 -0.27
C MET A 39 13.67 -13.44 0.98
N VAL A 40 14.28 -12.38 1.50
CA VAL A 40 15.00 -12.42 2.79
C VAL A 40 14.04 -12.16 3.96
N PRO A 41 14.23 -12.82 5.11
CA PRO A 41 13.29 -12.74 6.24
C PRO A 41 13.29 -11.38 6.95
N ASP A 42 14.36 -10.60 6.81
CA ASP A 42 14.59 -9.30 7.45
C ASP A 42 14.35 -8.11 6.51
N ILE A 43 13.68 -8.35 5.38
CA ILE A 43 13.36 -7.30 4.41
C ILE A 43 12.51 -6.20 5.06
N THR A 44 12.92 -4.95 4.87
CA THR A 44 12.15 -3.76 5.24
C THR A 44 11.72 -2.98 4.00
N GLY A 45 10.81 -2.01 4.17
CA GLY A 45 10.40 -1.13 3.07
C GLY A 45 11.58 -0.41 2.41
N ASP A 46 12.51 0.11 3.23
CA ASP A 46 13.69 0.83 2.74
C ASP A 46 14.67 -0.10 2.03
N ILE A 47 14.91 -1.31 2.56
CA ILE A 47 15.78 -2.29 1.91
C ILE A 47 15.18 -2.69 0.56
N ALA A 48 13.89 -3.02 0.51
CA ALA A 48 13.21 -3.38 -0.73
C ALA A 48 13.25 -2.25 -1.77
N ASN A 49 13.01 -1.00 -1.35
CA ASN A 49 13.06 0.18 -2.21
C ASN A 49 14.47 0.38 -2.78
N ASN A 50 15.49 0.29 -1.93
CA ASN A 50 16.88 0.45 -2.35
C ASN A 50 17.36 -0.69 -3.25
N SER A 51 17.02 -1.94 -2.96
CA SER A 51 17.37 -3.08 -3.82
C SER A 51 16.71 -2.99 -5.19
N PHE A 52 15.50 -2.44 -5.30
CA PHE A 52 14.89 -2.18 -6.60
C PHE A 52 15.60 -1.05 -7.35
N LYS A 53 15.93 0.06 -6.66
CA LYS A 53 16.70 1.18 -7.23
C LYS A 53 18.08 0.76 -7.74
N SER A 54 18.77 -0.13 -7.02
CA SER A 54 20.10 -0.61 -7.40
C SER A 54 20.06 -1.73 -8.46
N GLY A 55 18.88 -2.24 -8.80
CA GLY A 55 18.70 -3.34 -9.74
C GLY A 55 18.97 -4.74 -9.15
N GLU A 56 19.17 -4.84 -7.84
CA GLU A 56 19.29 -6.14 -7.14
C GLU A 56 17.95 -6.88 -7.07
N ALA A 57 16.84 -6.15 -7.01
CA ALA A 57 15.50 -6.71 -7.07
C ALA A 57 14.85 -6.41 -8.42
N ILE A 58 14.28 -7.45 -9.05
CA ILE A 58 13.58 -7.34 -10.34
C ILE A 58 12.10 -6.97 -10.19
N PHE A 59 11.54 -7.14 -9.00
CA PHE A 59 10.15 -6.80 -8.68
C PHE A 59 10.09 -6.03 -7.37
N TYR A 60 9.18 -5.07 -7.30
CA TYR A 60 8.90 -4.29 -6.10
C TYR A 60 7.39 -4.09 -5.96
N ILE A 61 6.85 -4.33 -4.76
CA ILE A 61 5.47 -4.02 -4.42
C ILE A 61 5.50 -2.82 -3.49
N GLY A 62 5.08 -1.66 -3.99
CA GLY A 62 4.98 -0.41 -3.25
C GLY A 62 3.79 0.41 -3.70
N GLY A 63 3.90 1.74 -3.57
CA GLY A 63 2.82 2.65 -3.92
C GLY A 63 3.25 3.77 -4.87
N PRO A 64 2.29 4.62 -5.27
CA PRO A 64 2.55 5.75 -6.17
C PRO A 64 3.65 6.69 -5.64
N TRP A 65 3.78 6.82 -4.32
CA TRP A 65 4.80 7.67 -3.67
C TRP A 65 6.26 7.29 -3.98
N ASP A 66 6.54 6.06 -4.44
CA ASP A 66 7.90 5.61 -4.76
C ASP A 66 8.33 5.95 -6.21
N VAL A 67 7.37 6.28 -7.07
CA VAL A 67 7.56 6.42 -8.52
C VAL A 67 8.57 7.52 -8.88
N SER A 68 8.46 8.69 -8.24
CA SER A 68 9.40 9.80 -8.46
C SER A 68 10.83 9.40 -8.14
N GLY A 69 11.05 8.72 -7.00
CA GLY A 69 12.36 8.24 -6.60
C GLY A 69 12.97 7.22 -7.55
N PHE A 70 12.14 6.37 -8.20
CA PHE A 70 12.64 5.44 -9.23
C PHE A 70 12.97 6.13 -10.55
N LYS A 71 12.17 7.13 -10.95
CA LYS A 71 12.46 7.97 -12.13
C LYS A 71 13.78 8.74 -11.95
N GLU A 72 13.98 9.35 -10.78
CA GLU A 72 15.20 10.08 -10.44
C GLU A 72 16.44 9.19 -10.40
N ALA A 73 16.28 7.94 -9.92
CA ALA A 73 17.34 6.94 -9.94
C ALA A 73 17.62 6.34 -11.33
N GLY A 74 16.86 6.73 -12.36
CA GLY A 74 17.03 6.25 -13.73
C GLY A 74 16.63 4.78 -13.94
N VAL A 75 15.80 4.23 -13.06
CA VAL A 75 15.32 2.84 -13.16
C VAL A 75 14.40 2.72 -14.38
N ASN A 76 14.62 1.71 -15.22
CA ASN A 76 13.68 1.36 -16.29
C ASN A 76 12.63 0.38 -15.76
N PHE A 77 11.47 0.89 -15.37
CA PHE A 77 10.40 0.10 -14.75
C PHE A 77 9.04 0.28 -15.45
N GLY A 78 8.15 -0.68 -15.19
CA GLY A 78 6.74 -0.59 -15.53
C GLY A 78 5.87 -0.91 -14.33
N ILE A 79 4.59 -0.51 -14.38
CA ILE A 79 3.60 -0.78 -13.35
C ILE A 79 2.59 -1.78 -13.91
N THR A 80 2.27 -2.81 -13.14
CA THR A 80 1.31 -3.85 -13.53
C THR A 80 0.51 -4.34 -12.33
N ALA A 81 -0.55 -5.11 -12.59
CA ALA A 81 -1.35 -5.71 -11.54
C ALA A 81 -0.51 -6.70 -10.72
N ILE A 82 -0.75 -6.74 -9.40
CA ILE A 82 -0.12 -7.75 -8.53
C ILE A 82 -0.53 -9.15 -9.03
N PRO A 83 0.42 -10.08 -9.19
CA PRO A 83 0.12 -11.44 -9.61
C PRO A 83 -0.92 -12.13 -8.73
N LYS A 84 -1.63 -13.09 -9.31
CA LYS A 84 -2.55 -13.94 -8.55
C LYS A 84 -1.77 -14.78 -7.52
N ILE A 85 -2.28 -14.88 -6.30
CA ILE A 85 -1.73 -15.74 -5.25
C ILE A 85 -2.60 -17.00 -5.21
N ASN A 86 -2.01 -18.17 -5.42
CA ASN A 86 -2.72 -19.46 -5.47
C ASN A 86 -3.94 -19.45 -6.43
N GLY A 87 -3.80 -18.79 -7.59
CA GLY A 87 -4.86 -18.68 -8.60
C GLY A 87 -5.94 -17.63 -8.30
N VAL A 88 -5.89 -16.97 -7.15
CA VAL A 88 -6.83 -15.93 -6.72
C VAL A 88 -6.22 -14.53 -6.93
N PRO A 89 -6.94 -13.56 -7.51
CA PRO A 89 -6.46 -12.18 -7.59
C PRO A 89 -6.05 -11.63 -6.22
N ALA A 90 -4.86 -11.05 -6.14
CA ALA A 90 -4.40 -10.38 -4.93
C ALA A 90 -5.33 -9.20 -4.61
N LYS A 91 -5.69 -9.06 -3.32
CA LYS A 91 -6.51 -7.96 -2.82
C LYS A 91 -5.66 -7.12 -1.88
N SER A 92 -5.25 -5.94 -2.33
CA SER A 92 -4.60 -4.95 -1.48
C SER A 92 -5.62 -4.19 -0.62
N PHE A 93 -5.16 -3.60 0.47
CA PHE A 93 -5.94 -2.57 1.16
C PHE A 93 -5.89 -1.29 0.34
N MET A 94 -7.06 -0.72 0.08
CA MET A 94 -7.19 0.62 -0.46
C MET A 94 -7.24 1.61 0.70
N GLY A 95 -6.21 2.44 0.82
CA GLY A 95 -6.17 3.56 1.75
C GLY A 95 -6.70 4.83 1.09
N VAL A 96 -7.47 5.63 1.83
CA VAL A 96 -7.89 6.97 1.42
C VAL A 96 -7.14 7.98 2.27
N GLN A 97 -6.23 8.74 1.67
CA GLN A 97 -5.52 9.80 2.38
C GLN A 97 -6.52 10.88 2.80
N SER A 98 -6.59 11.13 4.10
CA SER A 98 -7.54 12.06 4.70
C SER A 98 -6.81 13.05 5.59
N ALA A 99 -7.24 14.31 5.57
CA ALA A 99 -6.79 15.34 6.50
C ALA A 99 -7.93 15.68 7.47
N PHE A 100 -7.60 16.01 8.71
CA PHE A 100 -8.57 16.30 9.76
C PHE A 100 -8.18 17.59 10.48
N VAL A 101 -9.18 18.40 10.85
CA VAL A 101 -8.98 19.53 11.77
C VAL A 101 -9.25 19.05 13.19
N SER A 102 -8.27 19.28 14.08
CA SER A 102 -8.45 18.95 15.49
C SER A 102 -9.62 19.72 16.10
N SER A 103 -10.48 19.01 16.84
CA SER A 103 -11.58 19.60 17.59
C SER A 103 -11.11 20.55 18.71
N LYS A 104 -9.82 20.53 19.05
CA LYS A 104 -9.19 21.42 20.04
C LYS A 104 -8.41 22.57 19.42
N SER A 105 -8.37 22.70 18.10
CA SER A 105 -7.68 23.82 17.45
C SER A 105 -8.34 25.15 17.85
N GLU A 106 -7.53 26.17 18.15
CA GLU A 106 -8.02 27.54 18.34
C GLU A 106 -8.23 28.26 17.00
N ALA A 107 -7.65 27.73 15.91
CA ALA A 107 -7.72 28.28 14.56
C ALA A 107 -8.52 27.37 13.60
N LYS A 108 -9.65 26.81 14.06
CA LYS A 108 -10.43 25.81 13.29
C LYS A 108 -10.85 26.31 11.91
N ASP A 109 -11.43 27.50 11.85
CA ASP A 109 -12.00 28.03 10.61
C ASP A 109 -10.91 28.28 9.57
N ASP A 110 -9.77 28.83 9.97
CA ASP A 110 -8.66 29.09 9.06
C ASP A 110 -7.95 27.79 8.64
N THR A 111 -7.81 26.83 9.55
CA THR A 111 -7.32 25.48 9.21
C THR A 111 -8.24 24.79 8.21
N TRP A 112 -9.56 24.94 8.37
CA TRP A 112 -10.54 24.37 7.44
C TRP A 112 -10.52 25.04 6.08
N LYS A 113 -10.39 26.37 6.02
CA LYS A 113 -10.20 27.11 4.76
C LYS A 113 -8.94 26.64 4.04
N LEU A 114 -7.82 26.50 4.75
CA LEU A 114 -6.57 25.98 4.18
C LEU A 114 -6.75 24.57 3.64
N MET A 115 -7.37 23.67 4.40
CA MET A 115 -7.62 22.30 3.94
C MET A 115 -8.48 22.26 2.67
N LYS A 116 -9.56 23.04 2.61
CA LYS A 116 -10.40 23.15 1.40
C LYS A 116 -9.60 23.66 0.21
N TYR A 117 -8.84 24.74 0.41
CA TYR A 117 -7.98 25.30 -0.63
C TYR A 117 -7.01 24.25 -1.16
N LEU A 118 -6.33 23.50 -0.28
CA LEU A 118 -5.43 22.43 -0.70
C LEU A 118 -6.17 21.36 -1.50
N ILE A 119 -7.32 20.87 -1.04
CA ILE A 119 -8.08 19.84 -1.76
C ILE A 119 -8.49 20.33 -3.17
N GLU A 120 -9.00 21.56 -3.27
CA GLU A 120 -9.49 22.13 -4.53
C GLU A 120 -8.37 22.44 -5.53
N ASN A 121 -7.15 22.72 -5.05
CA ASN A 121 -6.05 23.20 -5.88
C ASN A 121 -4.87 22.22 -6.00
N SER A 122 -4.89 21.08 -5.30
CA SER A 122 -3.79 20.10 -5.35
C SER A 122 -4.15 18.76 -5.95
N GLY A 123 -5.44 18.48 -6.28
CA GLY A 123 -5.87 17.19 -6.82
C GLY A 123 -5.07 16.74 -8.05
N ASP A 124 -5.04 17.58 -9.09
CA ASP A 124 -4.30 17.28 -10.32
C ASP A 124 -2.79 17.21 -10.08
N LYS A 125 -2.25 18.10 -9.23
CA LYS A 125 -0.82 18.11 -8.91
C LYS A 125 -0.38 16.86 -8.15
N LEU A 126 -1.20 16.37 -7.22
CA LEU A 126 -0.96 15.13 -6.50
C LEU A 126 -1.03 13.93 -7.45
N TYR A 127 -1.91 13.96 -8.45
CA TYR A 127 -1.98 12.92 -9.47
C TYR A 127 -0.75 12.93 -10.39
N GLU A 128 -0.27 14.11 -10.80
CA GLU A 128 0.93 14.25 -11.64
C GLU A 128 2.23 13.85 -10.94
N VAL A 129 2.38 14.19 -9.66
CA VAL A 129 3.59 13.91 -8.89
C VAL A 129 3.58 12.48 -8.33
N GLY A 130 2.40 11.91 -8.09
CA GLY A 130 2.23 10.54 -7.63
C GLY A 130 2.32 9.48 -8.73
N ASN A 131 2.24 9.85 -10.02
CA ASN A 131 2.42 8.95 -11.17
C ASN A 131 3.73 9.19 -11.93
#